data_AF-A0A9D4RVN1-F1
#
_entry.id   AF-A0A9D4RVN1-F1
#
_cell.length_a   1.000
_cell.length_b   1.000
_cell.length_c   1.000
_cell.angle_alpha   90.00
_cell.angle_beta   90.00
_cell.angle_gamma   90.00
#
_symmetry.space_group_name_H-M   'P 1'
#
loop_
_entity.id
_entity.type
_entity.pdbx_description
1 polymer ?
#
loop_
_entity_poly.entity_id
_entity_poly.type
_entity_poly.pdbx_seq_one_letter_code
_entity_poly.pdbx_strand_id
1 'polypeptide(L)'
;MYGLTTSFTSVDGAHSNRTFQSINLRKNPQTMVAQSPKDPENSVILMMDNSHVIKKVRHSVIISGISKGCTRNLLLPDESPIQWQMWVNTFEWDQQNGLKLHSKLTKEHIYPSTQSKMRDHLANDVLKNDMMYFMCQYQSSLVNGNVLNGIVQFLKKKHRELLIYSKTMHQYSRKMIIDYKNTKKLAIGSQIGAIA
;
A
#
# COMPACT_ATOMS: atom_id res chain seq x y z
N MET A 1 -29.12 -16.68 5.90
CA MET A 1 -28.25 -15.51 5.59
C MET A 1 -29.07 -14.45 4.86
N TYR A 2 -29.16 -13.26 5.46
CA TYR A 2 -30.21 -12.24 5.36
C TYR A 2 -30.14 -11.25 4.16
N GLY A 3 -30.29 -11.71 2.91
CA GLY A 3 -30.47 -10.78 1.76
C GLY A 3 -29.28 -9.86 1.43
N LEU A 4 -28.09 -10.10 2.00
CA LEU A 4 -26.86 -9.35 1.71
C LEU A 4 -26.09 -10.00 0.55
N THR A 5 -25.65 -9.19 -0.41
CA THR A 5 -24.75 -9.55 -1.50
C THR A 5 -23.35 -8.99 -1.25
N THR A 6 -22.33 -9.86 -1.31
CA THR A 6 -20.93 -9.47 -1.13
C THR A 6 -20.31 -9.12 -2.46
N SER A 7 -19.95 -7.86 -2.69
CA SER A 7 -19.30 -7.42 -3.95
C SER A 7 -17.77 -7.55 -3.91
N PHE A 8 -17.16 -7.51 -2.73
CA PHE A 8 -15.72 -7.64 -2.57
C PHE A 8 -15.32 -8.21 -1.21
N THR A 9 -14.13 -8.79 -1.16
CA THR A 9 -13.49 -9.29 0.06
C THR A 9 -12.08 -8.74 0.14
N SER A 10 -11.74 -8.11 1.26
CA SER A 10 -10.37 -7.68 1.56
C SER A 10 -9.75 -8.65 2.55
N VAL A 11 -8.58 -9.19 2.21
CA VAL A 11 -7.82 -10.11 3.08
C VAL A 11 -6.42 -9.58 3.36
N ASP A 12 -5.83 -10.01 4.46
CA ASP A 12 -4.44 -9.70 4.76
C ASP A 12 -3.46 -10.48 3.85
N GLY A 13 -2.16 -10.25 4.05
CA GLY A 13 -1.11 -10.91 3.27
C GLY A 13 -0.69 -12.29 3.76
N ALA A 14 -1.38 -12.93 4.71
CA ALA A 14 -1.00 -14.21 5.32
C ALA A 14 -1.01 -15.38 4.31
N HIS A 15 -0.31 -16.47 4.65
CA HIS A 15 -0.18 -17.61 3.74
C HIS A 15 -1.53 -18.26 3.40
N SER A 16 -2.38 -18.47 4.41
CA SER A 16 -3.75 -18.98 4.25
C SER A 16 -4.57 -18.14 3.29
N ASN A 17 -4.48 -16.80 3.40
CA ASN A 17 -5.23 -15.88 2.55
C ASN A 17 -4.73 -15.84 1.10
N ARG A 18 -3.43 -16.03 0.88
CA ARG A 18 -2.89 -16.22 -0.48
C ARG A 18 -3.38 -17.53 -1.09
N THR A 19 -3.40 -18.60 -0.30
CA THR A 19 -3.94 -19.90 -0.75
C THR A 19 -5.44 -19.79 -1.07
N PHE A 20 -6.21 -19.10 -0.23
CA PHE A 20 -7.61 -18.80 -0.48
C PHE A 20 -7.81 -18.07 -1.81
N GLN A 21 -7.05 -17.00 -2.09
CA GLN A 21 -7.11 -16.30 -3.37
C GLN A 21 -6.76 -17.22 -4.55
N SER A 22 -5.67 -18.00 -4.44
CA SER A 22 -5.24 -18.91 -5.51
C SER A 22 -6.29 -19.96 -5.86
N ILE A 23 -7.00 -20.50 -4.86
CA ILE A 23 -8.08 -21.47 -5.07
C ILE A 23 -9.25 -20.83 -5.82
N ASN A 24 -9.64 -19.61 -5.41
CA ASN A 24 -10.83 -18.95 -5.95
C ASN A 24 -10.60 -18.28 -7.32
N LEU A 25 -9.37 -17.88 -7.65
CA LEU A 25 -9.05 -17.22 -8.93
C LEU A 25 -8.78 -18.18 -10.10
N ARG A 26 -8.84 -19.50 -9.88
CA ARG A 26 -8.79 -20.57 -10.91
C ARG A 26 -7.81 -20.28 -12.07
N LYS A 27 -6.57 -19.91 -11.75
CA LYS A 27 -5.45 -19.59 -12.69
C LYS A 27 -5.61 -18.35 -13.59
N ASN A 28 -6.64 -17.52 -13.45
CA ASN A 28 -6.68 -16.19 -14.11
C ASN A 28 -6.47 -15.05 -13.08
N PRO A 29 -5.22 -14.78 -12.67
CA PRO A 29 -4.92 -13.80 -11.64
C PRO A 29 -5.11 -12.34 -12.08
N GLN A 30 -5.37 -12.08 -13.37
CA GLN A 30 -5.34 -10.71 -13.90
C GLN A 30 -6.57 -9.89 -13.49
N THR A 31 -7.72 -10.54 -13.31
CA THR A 31 -8.96 -9.82 -12.99
C THR A 31 -9.21 -9.69 -11.48
N MET A 32 -8.56 -10.53 -10.66
CA MET A 32 -8.80 -10.62 -9.21
C MET A 32 -10.28 -10.84 -8.85
N VAL A 33 -11.07 -11.42 -9.77
CA VAL A 33 -12.50 -11.66 -9.64
C VAL A 33 -12.74 -13.16 -9.49
N ALA A 34 -13.55 -13.54 -8.48
CA ALA A 34 -14.01 -14.90 -8.27
C ALA A 34 -15.54 -14.95 -8.31
N GLN A 35 -16.12 -16.10 -8.67
CA GLN A 35 -17.57 -16.28 -8.57
C GLN A 35 -17.99 -16.48 -7.12
N SER A 36 -19.13 -15.91 -6.73
CA SER A 36 -19.71 -16.14 -5.41
C SER A 36 -20.12 -17.61 -5.28
N PRO A 37 -19.68 -18.33 -4.22
CA PRO A 37 -20.08 -19.71 -3.99
C PRO A 37 -21.58 -19.90 -3.75
N LYS A 38 -22.26 -18.81 -3.36
CA LYS A 38 -23.69 -18.81 -3.03
C LYS A 38 -24.57 -18.43 -4.22
N ASP A 39 -24.02 -17.64 -5.14
CA ASP A 39 -24.77 -17.07 -6.26
C ASP A 39 -23.85 -16.95 -7.48
N PRO A 40 -23.92 -17.91 -8.42
CA PRO A 40 -23.04 -17.94 -9.59
C PRO A 40 -23.16 -16.72 -10.51
N GLU A 41 -24.27 -15.97 -10.45
CA GLU A 41 -24.46 -14.74 -11.22
C GLU A 41 -23.73 -13.55 -10.60
N ASN A 42 -23.36 -13.65 -9.32
CA ASN A 42 -22.63 -12.62 -8.61
C ASN A 42 -21.13 -12.88 -8.58
N SER A 43 -20.36 -11.86 -8.93
CA SER A 43 -18.91 -11.85 -8.88
C SER A 43 -18.40 -11.11 -7.64
N VAL A 44 -17.34 -11.64 -7.03
CA VAL A 44 -16.68 -11.08 -5.84
C VAL A 44 -15.26 -10.68 -6.19
N ILE A 45 -14.91 -9.42 -5.95
CA ILE A 45 -13.53 -8.94 -6.13
C ILE A 45 -12.71 -9.31 -4.90
N LEU A 46 -11.58 -10.00 -5.12
CA LEU A 46 -10.63 -10.36 -4.07
C LEU A 46 -9.51 -9.34 -4.02
N MET A 47 -9.42 -8.60 -2.92
CA MET A 47 -8.40 -7.56 -2.73
C MET A 47 -7.50 -7.89 -1.55
N MET A 48 -6.26 -7.41 -1.62
CA MET A 48 -5.36 -7.38 -0.47
C MET A 48 -5.47 -6.04 0.24
N ASP A 49 -5.29 -6.05 1.56
CA ASP A 49 -5.11 -4.83 2.32
C ASP A 49 -3.84 -4.08 1.85
N ASN A 50 -4.03 -2.81 1.47
CA ASN A 50 -2.97 -1.93 1.03
C ASN A 50 -1.90 -1.70 2.11
N SER A 51 -2.27 -1.66 3.40
CA SER A 51 -1.29 -1.51 4.49
C SER A 51 -0.21 -2.61 4.41
N HIS A 52 -0.62 -3.85 4.12
CA HIS A 52 0.27 -4.99 3.95
C HIS A 52 1.10 -4.90 2.67
N VAL A 53 0.53 -4.39 1.58
CA VAL A 53 1.27 -4.19 0.32
C VAL A 53 2.39 -3.17 0.52
N ILE A 54 2.11 -2.04 1.17
CA ILE A 54 3.10 -0.99 1.47
C ILE A 54 4.22 -1.54 2.36
N LYS A 55 3.86 -2.27 3.42
CA LYS A 55 4.84 -2.92 4.30
C LYS A 55 5.74 -3.89 3.54
N LYS A 56 5.18 -4.69 2.62
CA LYS A 56 5.95 -5.60 1.76
C LYS A 56 6.88 -4.84 0.84
N VAL A 57 6.41 -3.78 0.17
CA VAL A 57 7.26 -2.94 -0.70
C VAL A 57 8.42 -2.36 0.10
N ARG A 58 8.15 -1.72 1.25
CA ARG A 58 9.22 -1.23 2.14
C ARG A 58 10.18 -2.35 2.50
N HIS A 59 9.68 -3.52 2.91
CA HIS A 59 10.53 -4.63 3.33
C HIS A 59 11.43 -5.14 2.19
N SER A 60 10.91 -5.23 0.97
CA SER A 60 11.68 -5.57 -0.23
C SER A 60 12.77 -4.54 -0.51
N VAL A 61 12.47 -3.25 -0.36
CA VAL A 61 13.47 -2.19 -0.51
C VAL A 61 14.53 -2.28 0.59
N ILE A 62 14.15 -2.45 1.86
CA ILE A 62 15.09 -2.59 2.97
C ILE A 62 16.06 -3.75 2.72
N ILE A 63 15.58 -4.91 2.27
CA ILE A 63 16.49 -6.05 2.03
C ILE A 63 17.42 -5.81 0.82
N SER A 64 17.03 -4.91 -0.09
CA SER A 64 17.77 -4.60 -1.31
C SER A 64 19.11 -3.91 -1.01
N GLY A 65 20.21 -4.59 -1.33
CA GLY A 65 21.56 -4.02 -1.28
C GLY A 65 22.21 -3.89 0.10
N ILE A 66 21.66 -4.49 1.16
CA ILE A 66 22.21 -4.36 2.54
C ILE A 66 23.40 -5.32 2.83
N SER A 67 23.60 -6.39 2.06
CA SER A 67 24.62 -7.41 2.36
C SER A 67 25.58 -7.71 1.21
N LYS A 68 26.87 -7.92 1.52
CA LYS A 68 27.84 -8.51 0.58
C LYS A 68 27.30 -9.87 0.11
N GLY A 69 27.14 -10.04 -1.20
CA GLY A 69 26.54 -11.25 -1.79
C GLY A 69 25.01 -11.29 -1.81
N CYS A 70 24.31 -10.17 -1.53
CA CYS A 70 22.86 -10.14 -1.61
C CYS A 70 22.38 -10.33 -3.07
N THR A 71 21.62 -11.39 -3.30
CA THR A 71 21.06 -11.74 -4.62
C THR A 71 19.71 -11.07 -4.89
N ARG A 72 19.09 -10.45 -3.88
CA ARG A 72 17.80 -9.77 -4.00
C ARG A 72 18.00 -8.27 -4.17
N ASN A 73 17.98 -7.83 -5.42
CA ASN A 73 17.90 -6.42 -5.77
C ASN A 73 16.50 -6.11 -6.30
N LEU A 74 15.91 -5.02 -5.79
CA LEU A 74 14.75 -4.44 -6.45
C LEU A 74 15.26 -3.68 -7.68
N LEU A 75 14.97 -4.22 -8.86
CA LEU A 75 15.37 -3.63 -10.13
C LEU A 75 14.21 -2.84 -10.74
N LEU A 76 14.55 -1.72 -11.35
CA LEU A 76 13.65 -0.99 -12.23
C LEU A 76 13.58 -1.65 -13.61
N PRO A 77 12.64 -1.24 -14.49
CA PRO A 77 12.53 -1.80 -15.84
C PRO A 77 13.79 -1.63 -16.70
N ASP A 78 14.64 -0.65 -16.39
CA ASP A 78 15.93 -0.39 -17.01
C ASP A 78 17.09 -1.12 -16.31
N GLU A 79 16.78 -2.12 -15.47
CA GLU A 79 17.71 -2.91 -14.66
C GLU A 79 18.49 -2.10 -13.61
N SER A 80 18.17 -0.82 -13.42
CA SER A 80 18.84 -0.03 -12.38
C SER A 80 18.39 -0.48 -10.98
N PRO A 81 19.33 -0.69 -10.03
CA PRO A 81 18.99 -1.19 -8.71
C PRO A 81 18.51 -0.07 -7.79
N ILE A 82 17.40 -0.32 -7.09
CA ILE A 82 16.96 0.49 -5.95
C ILE A 82 17.52 -0.14 -4.68
N GLN A 83 18.41 0.59 -4.00
CA GLN A 83 19.08 0.11 -2.79
C GLN A 83 18.65 0.91 -1.58
N TRP A 84 18.50 0.24 -0.42
CA TRP A 84 18.16 0.95 0.82
C TRP A 84 19.21 1.98 1.23
N GLN A 85 20.46 1.77 0.82
CA GLN A 85 21.55 2.72 1.05
C GLN A 85 21.23 4.13 0.53
N MET A 86 20.41 4.26 -0.52
CA MET A 86 19.94 5.56 -1.01
C MET A 86 19.12 6.32 0.04
N TRP A 87 18.25 5.63 0.80
CA TRP A 87 17.51 6.23 1.93
C TRP A 87 18.43 6.59 3.08
N VAL A 88 19.38 5.71 3.40
CA VAL A 88 20.36 5.93 4.47
C VAL A 88 21.18 7.19 4.18
N ASN A 89 21.77 7.28 2.99
CA ASN A 89 22.60 8.41 2.58
C ASN A 89 21.82 9.74 2.62
N THR A 90 20.57 9.73 2.11
CA THR A 90 19.69 10.90 2.14
C THR A 90 19.41 11.35 3.58
N PHE A 91 19.12 10.40 4.48
CA PHE A 91 18.86 10.69 5.89
C PHE A 91 20.09 11.23 6.62
N GLU A 92 21.26 10.63 6.40
CA GLU A 92 22.52 11.06 7.00
C GLU A 92 22.92 12.47 6.53
N TRP A 93 22.73 12.78 5.25
CA TRP A 93 22.91 14.13 4.72
C TRP A 93 22.04 15.16 5.45
N ASP A 94 20.77 14.85 5.72
CA ASP A 94 19.88 15.76 6.45
C ASP A 94 20.22 15.90 7.94
N GLN A 95 20.83 14.88 8.55
CA GLN A 95 21.32 15.02 9.94
C GLN A 95 22.47 16.02 10.06
N GLN A 96 23.17 16.33 8.96
CA GLN A 96 24.25 17.33 8.93
C GLN A 96 23.72 18.74 8.66
N ASN A 97 22.46 18.89 8.23
CA ASN A 97 21.83 20.18 7.99
C ASN A 97 21.36 20.80 9.32
N GLY A 98 21.55 22.11 9.47
CA GLY A 98 21.08 22.85 10.66
C GLY A 98 19.55 22.90 10.79
N LEU A 99 18.82 22.70 9.69
CA LEU A 99 17.36 22.61 9.65
C LEU A 99 16.96 21.33 8.92
N LYS A 100 16.20 20.46 9.61
CA LYS A 100 15.73 19.20 9.06
C LYS A 100 14.70 19.43 7.96
N LEU A 101 14.98 18.92 6.77
CA LEU A 101 14.07 19.00 5.63
C LEU A 101 12.91 18.01 5.77
N HIS A 102 13.11 16.88 6.44
CA HIS A 102 12.07 15.87 6.64
C HIS A 102 11.78 15.61 8.13
N SER A 103 11.00 16.49 8.77
CA SER A 103 10.72 16.49 10.22
C SER A 103 10.14 15.18 10.79
N LYS A 104 9.40 14.41 9.99
CA LYS A 104 8.81 13.12 10.40
C LYS A 104 9.77 11.94 10.35
N LEU A 105 10.87 12.06 9.60
CA LEU A 105 11.78 10.94 9.36
C LEU A 105 12.70 10.78 10.56
N THR A 106 12.62 9.62 11.19
CA THR A 106 13.40 9.30 12.40
C THR A 106 14.32 8.10 12.15
N LYS A 107 15.23 7.85 13.08
CA LYS A 107 16.09 6.65 13.03
C LYS A 107 15.28 5.35 12.94
N GLU A 108 14.09 5.27 13.53
CA GLU A 108 13.23 4.07 13.43
C GLU A 108 12.71 3.82 12.00
N HIS A 109 12.63 4.85 11.16
CA HIS A 109 12.23 4.70 9.76
C HIS A 109 13.35 4.07 8.92
N ILE A 110 14.60 4.52 9.17
CA ILE A 110 15.78 4.13 8.40
C ILE A 110 16.40 2.82 8.91
N TYR A 111 16.37 2.61 10.22
CA TYR A 111 16.89 1.42 10.89
C TYR A 111 15.77 0.73 11.68
N PRO A 112 14.75 0.15 11.00
CA PRO A 112 13.58 -0.39 11.68
C PRO A 112 13.90 -1.69 12.42
N SER A 113 13.58 -1.72 13.71
CA SER A 113 13.52 -2.94 14.51
C SER A 113 12.43 -3.90 14.01
N THR A 114 12.44 -5.16 14.46
CA THR A 114 11.41 -6.16 14.10
C THR A 114 9.99 -5.66 14.37
N GLN A 115 9.78 -4.94 15.47
CA GLN A 115 8.48 -4.34 15.79
C GLN A 115 8.15 -3.16 14.86
N SER A 116 9.14 -2.32 14.54
CA SER A 116 8.97 -1.16 13.65
C SER A 116 8.64 -1.56 12.20
N LYS A 117 9.11 -2.74 11.76
CA LYS A 117 8.76 -3.33 10.46
C LYS A 117 7.26 -3.64 10.31
N MET A 118 6.51 -3.68 11.41
CA MET A 118 5.06 -3.92 11.39
C MET A 118 4.22 -2.64 11.42
N ARG A 119 4.83 -1.48 11.73
CA ARG A 119 4.12 -0.20 11.83
C ARG A 119 3.85 0.40 10.45
N ASP A 120 2.59 0.66 10.16
CA ASP A 120 2.13 1.17 8.86
C ASP A 120 2.53 2.63 8.62
N HIS A 121 2.48 3.49 9.63
CA HIS A 121 2.85 4.90 9.46
C HIS A 121 4.33 5.03 9.06
N LEU A 122 5.23 4.27 9.71
CA LEU A 122 6.64 4.20 9.34
C LEU A 122 6.85 3.72 7.90
N ALA A 123 5.98 2.85 7.38
CA ALA A 123 6.06 2.33 6.02
C ALA A 123 5.58 3.35 4.99
N ASN A 124 4.52 4.06 5.34
CA ASN A 124 3.95 5.11 4.52
C ASN A 124 4.92 6.29 4.38
N ASP A 125 5.52 6.73 5.49
CA ASP A 125 6.32 7.96 5.48
C ASP A 125 7.61 7.80 4.66
N VAL A 126 8.17 6.60 4.55
CA VAL A 126 9.34 6.31 3.68
C VAL A 126 8.99 6.08 2.20
N LEU A 127 7.70 5.99 1.84
CA LEU A 127 7.22 5.75 0.46
C LEU A 127 6.31 6.87 -0.07
N LYS A 128 6.12 7.94 0.71
CA LYS A 128 5.24 9.07 0.39
C LYS A 128 5.94 10.18 -0.38
N ASN A 129 5.15 11.18 -0.74
CA ASN A 129 5.60 12.38 -1.45
C ASN A 129 6.66 13.17 -0.68
N ASP A 130 6.53 13.28 0.66
CA ASP A 130 7.52 13.96 1.51
C ASP A 130 8.93 13.33 1.32
N MET A 131 9.01 12.00 1.27
CA MET A 131 10.25 11.29 0.98
C MET A 131 10.75 11.51 -0.46
N MET A 132 9.84 11.58 -1.44
CA MET A 132 10.19 11.88 -2.83
C MET A 132 10.82 13.27 -2.95
N TYR A 133 10.21 14.30 -2.37
CA TYR A 133 10.78 15.65 -2.36
C TYR A 133 12.13 15.67 -1.66
N PHE A 134 12.25 14.97 -0.54
CA PHE A 134 13.48 14.89 0.21
C PHE A 134 14.62 14.24 -0.62
N MET A 135 14.31 13.19 -1.37
CA MET A 135 15.23 12.56 -2.33
C MET A 135 15.63 13.51 -3.47
N CYS A 136 14.71 14.33 -4.00
CA CYS A 136 15.04 15.34 -5.02
C CYS A 136 15.97 16.43 -4.48
N GLN A 137 15.78 16.86 -3.22
CA GLN A 137 16.66 17.85 -2.59
C GLN A 137 18.07 17.28 -2.40
N TYR A 138 18.16 16.05 -1.90
CA TYR A 138 19.45 15.37 -1.78
C TYR A 138 20.11 15.17 -3.14
N GLN A 139 19.35 14.73 -4.14
CA GLN A 139 19.81 14.59 -5.53
C GLN A 139 20.45 15.88 -6.07
N SER A 140 19.85 17.03 -5.80
CA SER A 140 20.35 18.34 -6.25
C SER A 140 21.64 18.76 -5.56
N SER A 141 21.96 18.18 -4.40
CA SER A 141 23.19 18.43 -3.66
C SER A 141 24.37 17.56 -4.12
N LEU A 142 24.12 16.52 -4.92
CA LEU A 142 25.11 15.57 -5.39
C LEU A 142 25.76 16.00 -6.71
N VAL A 143 27.07 15.77 -6.84
CA VAL A 143 27.81 15.96 -8.10
C VAL A 143 27.28 15.05 -9.22
N ASN A 144 26.86 13.83 -8.87
CA ASN A 144 26.21 12.90 -9.79
C ASN A 144 24.84 12.46 -9.25
N GLY A 145 23.87 13.39 -9.24
CA GLY A 145 22.52 13.13 -8.77
C GLY A 145 21.74 12.10 -9.59
N ASN A 146 22.17 11.77 -10.82
CA ASN A 146 21.44 10.85 -11.70
C ASN A 146 21.22 9.46 -11.11
N VAL A 147 22.06 9.05 -10.16
CA VAL A 147 21.91 7.79 -9.40
C VAL A 147 20.57 7.69 -8.65
N LEU A 148 19.91 8.82 -8.36
CA LEU A 148 18.62 8.88 -7.67
C LEU A 148 17.41 9.01 -8.62
N ASN A 149 17.60 9.10 -9.94
CA ASN A 149 16.47 9.24 -10.87
C ASN A 149 15.48 8.09 -10.76
N GLY A 150 15.99 6.86 -10.67
CA GLY A 150 15.16 5.66 -10.58
C GLY A 150 14.29 5.65 -9.32
N ILE A 151 14.87 5.97 -8.17
CA ILE A 151 14.14 6.01 -6.90
C ILE A 151 13.12 7.15 -6.83
N VAL A 152 13.42 8.32 -7.40
CA VAL A 152 12.46 9.43 -7.50
C VAL A 152 11.26 9.01 -8.34
N GLN A 153 11.49 8.38 -9.49
CA GLN A 153 10.39 7.85 -10.32
C GLN A 153 9.59 6.76 -9.61
N PHE A 154 10.27 5.85 -8.90
CA PHE A 154 9.64 4.81 -8.11
C PHE A 154 8.72 5.39 -7.04
N LEU A 155 9.21 6.35 -6.24
CA LEU A 155 8.42 7.02 -5.20
C LEU A 155 7.25 7.81 -5.77
N LYS A 156 7.44 8.49 -6.90
CA LYS A 156 6.35 9.19 -7.62
C LYS A 156 5.23 8.24 -8.03
N LYS A 157 5.58 7.07 -8.58
CA LYS A 157 4.61 6.04 -8.97
C LYS A 157 3.89 5.47 -7.75
N LYS A 158 4.63 5.12 -6.70
CA LYS A 158 4.07 4.60 -5.45
C LYS A 158 3.12 5.59 -4.78
N HIS A 159 3.49 6.86 -4.73
CA HIS A 159 2.62 7.91 -4.22
C HIS A 159 1.29 7.99 -5.00
N ARG A 160 1.34 7.92 -6.33
CA ARG A 160 0.13 7.91 -7.17
C ARG A 160 -0.76 6.70 -6.88
N GLU A 161 -0.18 5.51 -6.74
CA GLU A 161 -0.90 4.28 -6.37
C GLU A 161 -1.60 4.43 -5.00
N LEU A 162 -0.92 5.00 -4.01
CA LEU A 162 -1.48 5.26 -2.68
C LEU A 162 -2.64 6.27 -2.70
N LEU A 163 -2.51 7.33 -3.49
CA LEU A 163 -3.57 8.33 -3.67
C LEU A 163 -4.82 7.72 -4.31
N ILE A 164 -4.65 6.90 -5.34
CA ILE A 164 -5.77 6.21 -6.01
C ILE A 164 -6.47 5.30 -5.01
N TYR A 165 -5.72 4.47 -4.28
CA TYR A 165 -6.29 3.57 -3.28
C TYR A 165 -7.09 4.34 -2.20
N SER A 166 -6.51 5.40 -1.64
CA SER A 166 -7.17 6.23 -0.62
C SER A 166 -8.48 6.83 -1.12
N LYS A 167 -8.48 7.41 -2.33
CA LYS A 167 -9.68 8.00 -2.95
C LYS A 167 -10.75 6.93 -3.22
N THR A 168 -10.36 5.80 -3.78
CA THR A 168 -11.25 4.69 -4.10
C THR A 168 -11.88 4.10 -2.85
N MET A 169 -11.10 3.84 -1.79
CA MET A 169 -11.61 3.33 -0.52
C MET A 169 -12.55 4.32 0.17
N HIS A 170 -12.26 5.62 0.10
CA HIS A 170 -13.14 6.66 0.64
C HIS A 170 -14.49 6.70 -0.08
N GLN A 171 -14.47 6.56 -1.41
CA GLN A 171 -15.68 6.50 -2.24
C GLN A 171 -16.53 5.27 -1.92
N TYR A 172 -15.92 4.07 -1.81
CA TYR A 172 -16.63 2.85 -1.44
C TYR A 172 -17.18 2.88 -0.03
N SER A 173 -16.41 3.40 0.93
CA SER A 173 -16.87 3.54 2.33
C SER A 173 -18.09 4.47 2.43
N ARG A 174 -18.08 5.60 1.69
CA ARG A 174 -19.23 6.50 1.60
C ARG A 174 -20.46 5.82 1.00
N LYS A 175 -20.28 5.07 -0.09
CA LYS A 175 -21.37 4.35 -0.75
C LYS A 175 -22.00 3.30 0.18
N MET A 176 -21.17 2.50 0.87
CA MET A 176 -21.65 1.54 1.88
C MET A 176 -22.45 2.20 3.01
N ILE A 177 -22.00 3.35 3.53
CA ILE A 177 -22.72 4.08 4.58
C ILE A 177 -24.08 4.57 4.07
N ILE A 178 -24.15 5.05 2.83
CA ILE A 178 -25.40 5.49 2.20
C ILE A 178 -26.35 4.31 2.01
N ASP A 179 -25.86 3.20 1.45
CA ASP A 179 -26.65 2.00 1.20
C ASP A 179 -27.19 1.39 2.51
N TYR A 180 -26.37 1.38 3.57
CA TYR A 180 -26.78 0.98 4.92
C TYR A 180 -27.86 1.90 5.51
N LYS A 181 -27.71 3.23 5.37
CA LYS A 181 -28.73 4.19 5.82
C LYS A 181 -30.04 4.02 5.07
N ASN A 182 -29.99 3.75 3.76
CA ASN A 182 -31.17 3.54 2.93
C ASN A 182 -31.90 2.24 3.28
N THR A 183 -31.18 1.13 3.46
CA THR A 183 -31.76 -0.15 3.91
C THR A 183 -32.37 -0.06 5.31
N LYS A 184 -31.71 0.65 6.24
CA LYS A 184 -32.28 0.90 7.58
C LYS A 184 -33.55 1.75 7.52
N LYS A 185 -33.61 2.77 6.66
CA LYS A 185 -34.78 3.63 6.48
C LYS A 185 -35.97 2.87 5.89
N LEU A 186 -35.72 1.97 4.93
CA LEU A 186 -36.73 1.07 4.36
C LEU A 186 -37.27 0.07 5.40
N ALA A 187 -36.40 -0.50 6.24
CA ALA A 187 -36.81 -1.43 7.30
C ALA A 187 -37.65 -0.77 8.42
N ILE A 188 -37.43 0.52 8.70
CA ILE A 188 -38.24 1.28 9.67
C ILE A 188 -39.60 1.66 9.05
N GLY A 189 -39.62 2.04 7.76
CA GLY A 189 -40.86 2.35 7.04
C GLY A 189 -41.80 1.15 6.91
N SER A 190 -41.26 -0.06 6.73
CA SER A 190 -42.06 -1.29 6.65
C SER A 190 -42.65 -1.73 8.00
N GLN A 191 -42.00 -1.42 9.13
CA GLN A 191 -42.56 -1.69 10.46
C GLN A 191 -43.70 -0.75 10.83
N ILE A 192 -43.67 0.51 10.39
CA ILE A 192 -44.74 1.48 10.68
C ILE A 192 -45.99 1.20 9.82
N GLY A 193 -45.82 0.74 8.57
CA GLY A 193 -46.94 0.35 7.70
C GLY A 193 -47.63 -0.96 8.05
N ALA A 194 -47.06 -1.78 8.93
CA ALA A 194 -47.65 -3.05 9.39
C ALA A 194 -48.42 -2.92 10.72
N ILE A 195 -48.43 -1.74 11.34
CA ILE A 195 -49.13 -1.44 12.61
C ILE A 195 -50.33 -0.50 12.37
N ALA A 196 -50.64 -0.17 11.11
CA ALA A 196 -51.79 0.65 10.71
C ALA A 196 -52.93 -0.20 10.15
#